data_AF-A0A928HFV7-F1
#
_entry.id   AF-A0A928HFV7-F1
#
_cell.length_a   1.000
_cell.length_b   1.000
_cell.length_c   1.000
_cell.angle_alpha   90.00
_cell.angle_beta   90.00
_cell.angle_gamma   90.00
#
_symmetry.space_group_name_H-M   'P 1'
#
loop_
_entity.id
_entity.type
_entity.pdbx_description
1 polymer ?
#
loop_
_entity_poly.entity_id
_entity_poly.type
_entity_poly.pdbx_seq_one_letter_code
_entity_poly.pdbx_strand_id
1 'polypeptide(L)'
;MANYKFIAREDIGTREEQQDSHIVITGRNSSIAVVCDGLGGMQGGRIASQCIKKVVQKLYTENEPTIENAKFFLETFVNESIHAIINEGKIRGIKPMSTLTVLLLFKDVAFYTHVGDSRIYFFNNSFMKNRTKDHSILQILVDKGSVREEDMGTHPDQNKLYQCLGQADKISFTVQEVQVHKNDWFLLCTDGFWENLTIADLQKLSEKEESTASILLNKAKKNGGAICDNITFVAVYKNNNIGDILFSNTSLFISVISILSLGLGYSIYWYFDSPTDFQKTQQQSQVNNNKNEFHFFNDIEKSKDFVPAKIPPKDKKGKTINSNKKNEIKKISKEQKTPKSKQQPKTKVTPPKQSQANSKQKESKSIVSAPAVKKNERTELQKEIKDKFETIKKNEEELKNLKKQIESDQKEISNKKTRERSLRLTSRRHGDTEADLEKRKNEADELKAQIKEIDSKIKESKEKEKETRKKLDSLKDELRKLCETLLKKSTDLNVVTIKRERDKKTTFIKCIVVYKNGSSLGLIQKKDAKFHEVRDLDFTKECKDILIKDKKKLDYLH
;
A
#
# COMPACT_ATOMS: atom_id res chain seq x y z
N MET A 1 -5.37 15.85 11.26
CA MET A 1 -5.25 16.54 9.96
C MET A 1 -4.39 15.70 9.03
N ALA A 2 -4.91 15.38 7.85
CA ALA A 2 -4.10 14.81 6.78
C ALA A 2 -3.12 15.89 6.30
N ASN A 3 -1.83 15.72 6.59
CA ASN A 3 -0.81 16.73 6.28
C ASN A 3 -0.09 16.32 4.98
N TYR A 4 -0.62 16.77 3.86
CA TYR A 4 -0.03 16.58 2.54
C TYR A 4 0.28 17.92 1.88
N LYS A 5 1.44 18.00 1.24
CA LYS A 5 1.79 19.10 0.32
C LYS A 5 1.43 18.67 -1.09
N PHE A 6 0.83 19.58 -1.85
CA PHE A 6 0.46 19.37 -3.24
C PHE A 6 1.22 20.35 -4.13
N ILE A 7 1.74 19.86 -5.25
CA ILE A 7 2.29 20.69 -6.32
C ILE A 7 1.57 20.28 -7.60
N ALA A 8 0.79 21.20 -8.16
CA ALA A 8 0.04 20.97 -9.39
C ALA A 8 0.55 21.87 -10.51
N ARG A 9 0.54 21.36 -11.74
CA ARG A 9 0.88 22.10 -12.95
C ARG A 9 0.03 21.62 -14.11
N GLU A 10 -0.28 22.55 -15.00
CA GLU A 10 -0.89 22.28 -16.29
C GLU A 10 -0.29 23.19 -17.37
N ASP A 11 -0.27 22.71 -18.62
CA ASP A 11 0.06 23.48 -19.81
C ASP A 11 -0.79 22.95 -20.98
N ILE A 12 -1.20 23.85 -21.88
CA ILE A 12 -2.03 23.50 -23.05
C ILE A 12 -1.24 22.69 -24.10
N GLY A 13 0.10 22.71 -24.03
CA GLY A 13 0.96 22.12 -25.05
C GLY A 13 0.89 22.91 -26.35
N THR A 14 0.67 22.20 -27.46
CA THR A 14 0.41 22.79 -28.78
C THR A 14 -1.05 22.62 -29.24
N ARG A 15 -1.94 22.18 -28.35
CA ARG A 15 -3.37 22.02 -28.64
C ARG A 15 -4.08 23.38 -28.69
N GLU A 16 -5.21 23.43 -29.38
CA GLU A 16 -6.07 24.64 -29.43
C GLU A 16 -6.88 24.85 -28.14
N GLU A 17 -7.12 23.78 -27.37
CA GLU A 17 -7.93 23.80 -26.16
C GLU A 17 -7.26 22.97 -25.06
N GLN A 18 -7.40 23.42 -23.81
CA GLN A 18 -7.05 22.62 -22.63
C GLN A 18 -8.23 21.71 -22.27
N GLN A 19 -8.07 20.42 -22.54
CA GLN A 19 -9.07 19.39 -22.29
C GLN A 19 -8.78 18.59 -21.02
N ASP A 20 -7.53 18.62 -20.53
CA ASP A 20 -7.20 18.14 -19.20
C ASP A 20 -7.85 19.00 -18.11
N SER A 21 -7.97 18.42 -16.92
CA SER A 21 -8.22 19.18 -15.70
C SER A 21 -7.62 18.49 -14.50
N HIS A 22 -7.29 19.29 -13.49
CA HIS A 22 -6.97 18.81 -12.17
C HIS A 22 -7.76 19.58 -11.10
N ILE A 23 -7.90 18.95 -9.94
CA ILE A 23 -8.42 19.60 -8.73
C ILE A 23 -7.83 18.94 -7.49
N VAL A 24 -7.46 19.79 -6.53
CA VAL A 24 -7.02 19.40 -5.20
C VAL A 24 -7.96 20.05 -4.19
N ILE A 25 -8.54 19.25 -3.30
CA ILE A 25 -9.38 19.73 -2.19
C ILE A 25 -8.79 19.21 -0.89
N THR A 26 -8.51 20.11 0.05
CA THR A 26 -7.99 19.79 1.37
C THR A 26 -9.08 20.05 2.40
N GLY A 27 -9.60 18.98 2.99
CA GLY A 27 -10.55 19.04 4.11
C GLY A 27 -9.85 19.06 5.47
N ARG A 28 -10.61 18.85 6.54
CA ARG A 28 -10.06 18.82 7.91
C ARG A 28 -9.32 17.52 8.20
N ASN A 29 -9.87 16.41 7.70
CA ASN A 29 -9.48 15.03 8.00
C ASN A 29 -8.98 14.27 6.77
N SER A 30 -9.41 14.68 5.58
CA SER A 30 -8.99 14.09 4.31
C SER A 30 -8.52 15.14 3.30
N SER A 31 -7.95 14.68 2.21
CA SER A 31 -7.64 15.51 1.04
C SER A 31 -7.82 14.66 -0.21
N ILE A 32 -8.26 15.25 -1.32
CA ILE A 32 -8.44 14.54 -2.58
C ILE A 32 -7.69 15.26 -3.69
N ALA A 33 -6.95 14.50 -4.49
CA ALA A 33 -6.33 14.95 -5.73
C ALA A 33 -6.96 14.19 -6.90
N VAL A 34 -7.40 14.91 -7.92
CA VAL A 34 -7.98 14.36 -9.15
C VAL A 34 -7.23 14.93 -10.34
N VAL A 35 -6.90 14.07 -11.29
CA VAL A 35 -6.41 14.41 -12.62
C VAL A 35 -7.27 13.67 -13.63
N CYS A 36 -7.69 14.35 -14.68
CA CYS A 36 -8.43 13.77 -15.78
C CYS A 36 -7.99 14.40 -17.10
N ASP A 37 -7.92 13.57 -18.13
CA ASP A 37 -7.67 13.95 -19.52
C ASP A 37 -8.98 13.77 -20.29
N GLY A 38 -9.46 14.89 -20.83
CA GLY A 38 -10.69 14.96 -21.58
C GLY A 38 -10.52 14.47 -23.01
N LEU A 39 -11.30 13.47 -23.39
CA LEU A 39 -11.27 12.83 -24.71
C LEU A 39 -12.54 13.11 -25.52
N GLY A 40 -12.38 13.07 -26.84
CA GLY A 40 -13.47 13.28 -27.80
C GLY A 40 -13.33 14.64 -28.45
N GLY A 41 -13.18 14.64 -29.78
CA GLY A 41 -12.90 15.84 -30.59
C GLY A 41 -13.89 16.99 -30.40
N MET A 42 -13.67 18.11 -31.09
CA MET A 42 -14.33 19.38 -30.74
C MET A 42 -14.20 19.67 -29.22
N GLN A 43 -15.24 20.21 -28.58
CA GLN A 43 -15.25 20.60 -27.16
C GLN A 43 -15.57 19.44 -26.20
N GLY A 44 -15.68 18.19 -26.68
CA GLY A 44 -16.15 17.05 -25.89
C GLY A 44 -15.25 16.74 -24.68
N GLY A 45 -13.94 16.77 -24.89
CA GLY A 45 -12.95 16.53 -23.84
C GLY A 45 -13.04 17.52 -22.68
N ARG A 46 -12.99 18.83 -22.96
CA ARG A 46 -13.12 19.87 -21.93
C ARG A 46 -14.43 19.76 -21.16
N ILE A 47 -15.53 19.45 -21.84
CA ILE A 47 -16.83 19.29 -21.17
C ILE A 47 -16.77 18.12 -20.16
N ALA A 48 -16.19 16.99 -20.56
CA ALA A 48 -16.08 15.81 -19.69
C ALA A 48 -15.23 16.07 -18.44
N SER A 49 -14.04 16.65 -18.62
CA SER A 49 -13.13 16.94 -17.51
C SER A 49 -13.70 17.98 -16.53
N GLN A 50 -14.44 18.97 -17.05
CA GLN A 50 -15.16 19.93 -16.20
C GLN A 50 -16.34 19.31 -15.44
N CYS A 51 -17.06 18.35 -16.03
CA CYS A 51 -18.10 17.60 -15.31
C CYS A 51 -17.49 16.85 -14.11
N ILE A 52 -16.37 16.14 -14.30
CA ILE A 52 -15.66 15.43 -13.22
C ILE A 52 -15.29 16.39 -12.08
N LYS A 53 -14.70 17.54 -12.43
CA LYS A 53 -14.30 18.56 -11.45
C LYS A 53 -15.48 19.07 -10.62
N LYS A 54 -16.62 19.34 -11.26
CA LYS A 54 -17.85 19.77 -10.58
C LYS A 54 -18.40 18.70 -9.65
N VAL A 55 -18.40 17.44 -10.09
CA VAL A 55 -18.92 16.32 -9.28
C VAL A 55 -18.07 16.13 -8.03
N VAL A 56 -16.73 16.06 -8.13
CA VAL A 56 -15.89 15.88 -6.93
C VAL A 56 -16.01 17.06 -5.98
N GLN A 57 -16.07 18.29 -6.51
CA GLN A 57 -16.22 19.48 -5.68
C GLN A 57 -17.55 19.45 -4.91
N LYS A 58 -18.65 19.09 -5.58
CA LYS A 58 -19.96 18.95 -4.96
C LYS A 58 -19.94 17.89 -3.85
N LEU A 59 -19.56 16.65 -4.19
CA LEU A 59 -19.60 15.53 -3.25
C LEU A 59 -18.72 15.78 -2.03
N TYR A 60 -17.51 16.29 -2.24
CA TYR A 60 -16.57 16.55 -1.15
C TYR A 60 -17.02 17.69 -0.23
N THR A 61 -17.62 18.75 -0.80
CA THR A 61 -18.12 19.90 -0.02
C THR A 61 -19.36 19.53 0.78
N GLU A 62 -20.26 18.74 0.21
CA GLU A 62 -21.47 18.26 0.88
C GLU A 62 -21.12 17.30 2.03
N ASN A 63 -20.21 16.36 1.78
CA ASN A 63 -19.79 15.37 2.78
C ASN A 63 -18.30 15.04 2.63
N GLU A 64 -17.45 15.69 3.44
CA GLU A 64 -16.04 15.32 3.52
C GLU A 64 -15.91 13.83 3.91
N PRO A 65 -15.22 12.99 3.12
CA PRO A 65 -15.15 11.56 3.37
C PRO A 65 -14.32 11.25 4.63
N THR A 66 -14.70 10.17 5.31
CA THR A 66 -13.96 9.52 6.40
C THR A 66 -13.27 8.25 5.89
N ILE A 67 -12.37 7.66 6.68
CA ILE A 67 -11.65 6.44 6.27
C ILE A 67 -12.65 5.29 6.03
N GLU A 68 -13.69 5.20 6.86
CA GLU A 68 -14.69 4.12 6.84
C GLU A 68 -15.57 4.18 5.59
N ASN A 69 -15.87 5.39 5.09
CA ASN A 69 -16.69 5.56 3.89
C ASN A 69 -15.88 5.85 2.61
N ALA A 70 -14.55 5.90 2.70
CA ALA A 70 -13.65 6.30 1.60
C ALA A 70 -13.90 5.54 0.29
N LYS A 71 -14.05 4.21 0.39
CA LYS A 71 -14.34 3.36 -0.77
C LYS A 71 -15.69 3.69 -1.40
N PHE A 72 -16.73 3.81 -0.58
CA PHE A 72 -18.07 4.16 -1.03
C PHE A 72 -18.12 5.56 -1.66
N PHE A 73 -17.39 6.52 -1.06
CA PHE A 73 -17.25 7.87 -1.61
C PHE A 73 -16.63 7.84 -3.01
N LEU A 74 -15.52 7.12 -3.21
CA LEU A 74 -14.88 7.01 -4.53
C LEU A 74 -15.77 6.28 -5.53
N GLU A 75 -16.44 5.20 -5.14
CA GLU A 75 -17.40 4.50 -6.02
C GLU A 75 -18.55 5.42 -6.45
N THR A 76 -19.09 6.21 -5.52
CA THR A 76 -20.12 7.22 -5.80
C THR A 76 -19.58 8.28 -6.74
N PHE A 77 -18.39 8.82 -6.46
CA PHE A 77 -17.75 9.84 -7.28
C PHE A 77 -17.56 9.38 -8.73
N VAL A 78 -17.06 8.16 -8.95
CA VAL A 78 -16.89 7.63 -10.32
C VAL A 78 -18.24 7.49 -11.03
N ASN A 79 -19.25 6.92 -10.37
CA ASN A 79 -20.57 6.71 -10.97
C ASN A 79 -21.29 8.03 -11.29
N GLU A 80 -21.28 8.98 -10.36
CA GLU A 80 -21.85 10.32 -10.57
C GLU A 80 -21.12 11.08 -11.69
N SER A 81 -19.80 10.89 -11.81
CA SER A 81 -19.03 11.47 -12.92
C SER A 81 -19.44 10.88 -14.27
N ILE A 82 -19.63 9.56 -14.36
CA ILE A 82 -20.13 8.90 -15.58
C ILE A 82 -21.51 9.45 -15.95
N HIS A 83 -22.42 9.53 -14.99
CA HIS A 83 -23.77 10.06 -15.23
C HIS A 83 -23.75 11.53 -15.68
N ALA A 84 -22.94 12.37 -15.03
CA ALA A 84 -22.80 13.78 -15.38
C ALA A 84 -22.27 13.95 -16.81
N ILE A 85 -21.22 13.20 -17.20
CA ILE A 85 -20.65 13.25 -18.55
C ILE A 85 -21.68 12.82 -19.60
N ILE A 86 -22.35 11.69 -19.38
CA ILE A 86 -23.32 11.14 -20.35
C ILE A 86 -24.53 12.07 -20.50
N ASN A 87 -25.03 12.63 -19.41
CA ASN A 87 -26.15 13.55 -19.45
C ASN A 87 -25.78 14.84 -20.18
N GLU A 88 -24.61 15.41 -19.91
CA GLU A 88 -24.13 16.61 -20.61
C GLU A 88 -23.93 16.34 -22.10
N GLY A 89 -23.43 15.15 -22.45
CA GLY A 89 -23.34 14.70 -23.85
C GLY A 89 -24.69 14.63 -24.55
N LYS A 90 -25.72 14.06 -23.89
CA LYS A 90 -27.10 14.00 -24.42
C LYS A 90 -27.69 15.40 -24.64
N ILE A 91 -27.51 16.32 -23.70
CA ILE A 91 -28.00 17.71 -23.80
C ILE A 91 -27.41 18.42 -25.02
N ARG A 92 -26.12 18.17 -25.29
CA ARG A 92 -25.37 18.86 -26.34
C ARG A 92 -25.30 18.12 -27.68
N GLY A 93 -25.84 16.90 -27.75
CA GLY A 93 -25.74 16.05 -28.94
C GLY A 93 -24.32 15.61 -29.28
N ILE A 94 -23.44 15.46 -28.27
CA ILE A 94 -22.05 15.02 -28.44
C ILE A 94 -21.73 13.83 -27.54
N LYS A 95 -20.58 13.17 -27.75
CA LYS A 95 -20.10 12.07 -26.90
C LYS A 95 -18.83 12.47 -26.15
N PRO A 96 -18.96 13.23 -25.04
CA PRO A 96 -17.82 13.65 -24.23
C PRO A 96 -17.29 12.43 -23.46
N MET A 97 -15.97 12.29 -23.39
CA MET A 97 -15.30 11.19 -22.70
C MET A 97 -14.12 11.74 -21.89
N SER A 98 -13.64 10.99 -20.90
CA SER A 98 -12.47 11.42 -20.13
C SER A 98 -11.81 10.22 -19.46
N THR A 99 -10.51 10.30 -19.23
CA THR A 99 -9.84 9.48 -18.21
C THR A 99 -10.24 9.98 -16.82
N LEU A 100 -9.94 9.20 -15.79
CA LEU A 100 -10.06 9.62 -14.41
C LEU A 100 -8.92 9.01 -13.60
N THR A 101 -8.21 9.83 -12.84
CA THR A 101 -7.22 9.38 -11.87
C THR A 101 -7.46 10.12 -10.57
N VAL A 102 -7.73 9.40 -9.48
CA VAL A 102 -8.06 10.01 -8.19
C VAL A 102 -7.31 9.34 -7.05
N LEU A 103 -6.83 10.19 -6.13
CA LEU A 103 -6.16 9.81 -4.90
C LEU A 103 -6.83 10.54 -3.73
N LEU A 104 -7.54 9.78 -2.87
CA LEU A 104 -8.14 10.24 -1.63
C LEU A 104 -7.22 9.89 -0.47
N LEU A 105 -6.82 10.89 0.30
CA LEU A 105 -5.76 10.84 1.28
C LEU A 105 -6.32 11.07 2.67
N PHE A 106 -5.93 10.20 3.58
CA PHE A 106 -6.03 10.37 5.02
C PHE A 106 -4.63 10.37 5.61
N LYS A 107 -4.52 10.62 6.91
CA LYS A 107 -3.23 10.79 7.61
C LYS A 107 -2.16 9.76 7.19
N ASP A 108 -2.48 8.48 7.26
CA ASP A 108 -1.54 7.38 7.00
C ASP A 108 -2.07 6.35 5.98
N VAL A 109 -3.22 6.63 5.35
CA VAL A 109 -3.90 5.73 4.41
C VAL A 109 -4.33 6.52 3.19
N ALA A 110 -4.21 5.94 2.00
CA ALA A 110 -4.74 6.50 0.77
C ALA A 110 -5.63 5.48 0.06
N PHE A 111 -6.70 5.96 -0.55
CA PHE A 111 -7.55 5.21 -1.45
C PHE A 111 -7.42 5.80 -2.84
N TYR A 112 -7.37 4.97 -3.85
CA TYR A 112 -7.26 5.42 -5.23
C TYR A 112 -8.05 4.57 -6.19
N THR A 113 -8.41 5.16 -7.31
CA THR A 113 -8.93 4.46 -8.49
C THR A 113 -8.48 5.21 -9.72
N HIS A 114 -8.35 4.51 -10.84
CA HIS A 114 -8.07 5.11 -12.12
C HIS A 114 -8.88 4.45 -13.23
N VAL A 115 -9.12 5.19 -14.30
CA VAL A 115 -9.74 4.75 -15.54
C VAL A 115 -9.08 5.46 -16.70
N GLY A 116 -8.51 4.72 -17.65
CA GLY A 116 -7.79 5.26 -18.79
C GLY A 116 -6.28 5.04 -18.64
N ASP A 117 -5.50 5.89 -19.29
CA ASP A 117 -4.03 5.89 -19.37
C ASP A 117 -3.38 7.08 -18.65
N SER A 118 -4.17 7.95 -18.03
CA SER A 118 -3.66 8.78 -16.94
C SER A 118 -3.22 7.89 -15.76
N ARG A 119 -2.13 8.27 -15.09
CA ARG A 119 -1.39 7.38 -14.18
C ARG A 119 -1.27 7.94 -12.77
N ILE A 120 -1.25 7.03 -11.80
CA ILE A 120 -0.70 7.25 -10.46
C ILE A 120 0.64 6.52 -10.36
N TYR A 121 1.70 7.25 -10.08
CA TYR A 121 2.98 6.69 -9.68
C TYR A 121 3.13 6.74 -8.17
N PHE A 122 3.69 5.68 -7.61
CA PHE A 122 3.94 5.50 -6.19
C PHE A 122 5.44 5.56 -5.98
N PHE A 123 5.92 6.48 -5.14
CA PHE A 123 7.33 6.64 -4.86
C PHE A 123 7.61 6.52 -3.36
N ASN A 124 8.85 6.14 -3.05
CA ASN A 124 9.42 6.27 -1.71
C ASN A 124 10.81 6.89 -1.84
N ASN A 125 11.00 8.04 -1.19
CA ASN A 125 12.16 8.90 -1.47
C ASN A 125 12.29 9.11 -2.99
N SER A 126 13.44 8.83 -3.59
CA SER A 126 13.65 8.99 -5.04
C SER A 126 13.41 7.71 -5.84
N PHE A 127 12.83 6.65 -5.26
CA PHE A 127 12.61 5.38 -5.94
C PHE A 127 11.13 5.13 -6.26
N MET A 128 10.85 4.72 -7.50
CA MET A 128 9.51 4.32 -7.92
C MET A 128 9.19 2.93 -7.37
N LYS A 129 8.12 2.81 -6.59
CA LYS A 129 7.59 1.54 -6.06
C LYS A 129 6.69 0.84 -7.07
N ASN A 130 5.78 1.59 -7.69
CA ASN A 130 4.78 1.07 -8.60
C ASN A 130 4.15 2.19 -9.44
N ARG A 131 3.34 1.83 -10.42
CA ARG A 131 2.35 2.71 -11.07
C ARG A 131 1.05 1.97 -11.38
N THR A 132 -0.03 2.72 -11.63
CA THR A 132 -1.25 2.16 -12.22
C THR A 132 -0.98 1.63 -13.63
N LYS A 133 -1.73 0.59 -14.02
CA LYS A 133 -1.66 -0.03 -15.34
C LYS A 133 -2.75 0.56 -16.23
N ASP A 134 -2.37 1.02 -17.41
CA ASP A 134 -3.26 1.77 -18.29
C ASP A 134 -4.38 0.88 -18.82
N HIS A 135 -5.58 1.45 -18.99
CA HIS A 135 -6.67 0.77 -19.69
C HIS A 135 -6.56 0.93 -21.22
N SER A 136 -5.38 0.60 -21.75
CA SER A 136 -5.02 0.72 -23.16
C SER A 136 -4.65 -0.63 -23.79
N ILE A 137 -4.79 -0.73 -25.11
CA ILE A 137 -4.36 -1.92 -25.87
C ILE A 137 -2.85 -2.11 -25.72
N LEU A 138 -2.08 -1.02 -25.70
CA LEU A 138 -0.63 -1.08 -25.55
C LEU A 138 -0.21 -1.67 -24.21
N GLN A 139 -0.90 -1.35 -23.11
CA GLN A 139 -0.62 -1.96 -21.81
C GLN A 139 -0.80 -3.48 -21.84
N ILE A 140 -1.78 -4.00 -22.57
CA ILE A 140 -1.98 -5.45 -22.75
C ILE A 140 -0.78 -6.08 -23.49
N LEU A 141 -0.18 -5.38 -24.45
CA LEU A 141 1.01 -5.86 -25.17
C LEU A 141 2.25 -5.86 -24.27
N VAL A 142 2.38 -4.84 -23.42
CA VAL A 142 3.44 -4.77 -22.40
C VAL A 142 3.31 -5.89 -21.38
N ASP A 143 2.10 -6.13 -20.87
CA ASP A 143 1.84 -7.20 -19.90
C ASP A 143 2.07 -8.60 -20.48
N LYS A 144 1.98 -8.74 -21.81
CA LYS A 144 2.33 -9.97 -22.55
C LYS A 144 3.83 -10.09 -22.86
N GLY A 145 4.64 -9.07 -22.56
CA GLY A 145 6.06 -9.00 -22.89
C GLY A 145 6.34 -8.80 -24.38
N SER A 146 5.35 -8.37 -25.16
CA SER A 146 5.49 -8.10 -26.60
C SER A 146 6.08 -6.72 -26.89
N VAL A 147 5.90 -5.76 -25.96
CA VAL A 147 6.45 -4.41 -26.00
C VAL A 147 7.11 -4.14 -24.65
N ARG A 148 8.25 -3.43 -24.63
CA ARG A 148 8.89 -3.05 -23.36
C ARG A 148 8.22 -1.80 -22.82
N GLU A 149 8.17 -1.68 -21.50
CA GLU A 149 7.49 -0.56 -20.84
C GLU A 149 8.10 0.81 -21.20
N GLU A 150 9.41 0.86 -21.43
CA GLU A 150 10.12 2.07 -21.87
C GLU A 150 9.77 2.50 -23.30
N ASP A 151 9.30 1.58 -24.13
CA ASP A 151 8.93 1.88 -25.52
C ASP A 151 7.50 2.47 -25.62
N MET A 152 6.74 2.46 -24.52
CA MET A 152 5.32 2.81 -24.53
C MET A 152 5.06 4.23 -25.06
N GLY A 153 5.82 5.22 -24.59
CA GLY A 153 5.60 6.64 -24.92
C GLY A 153 6.03 7.05 -26.33
N THR A 154 6.53 6.12 -27.13
CA THR A 154 6.89 6.36 -28.54
C THR A 154 6.13 5.44 -29.50
N HIS A 155 5.20 4.63 -28.97
CA HIS A 155 4.53 3.60 -29.74
C HIS A 155 3.34 4.19 -30.51
N PRO A 156 3.15 3.87 -31.80
CA PRO A 156 2.09 4.46 -32.63
C PRO A 156 0.67 4.21 -32.10
N ASP A 157 0.48 3.12 -31.35
CA ASP A 157 -0.81 2.72 -30.79
C ASP A 157 -0.99 3.11 -29.31
N GLN A 158 -0.20 4.04 -28.78
CA GLN A 158 -0.24 4.40 -27.35
C GLN A 158 -1.62 4.92 -26.90
N ASN A 159 -2.31 5.71 -27.74
CA ASN A 159 -3.59 6.35 -27.41
C ASN A 159 -4.83 5.45 -27.58
N LYS A 160 -4.66 4.14 -27.80
CA LYS A 160 -5.78 3.20 -28.01
C LYS A 160 -6.33 2.69 -26.68
N LEU A 161 -7.27 3.45 -26.11
CA LEU A 161 -7.99 3.09 -24.88
C LEU A 161 -9.11 2.08 -25.12
N TYR A 162 -9.21 1.08 -24.24
CA TYR A 162 -10.37 0.19 -24.18
C TYR A 162 -11.38 0.58 -23.08
N GLN A 163 -11.02 1.52 -22.18
CA GLN A 163 -11.91 1.99 -21.13
C GLN A 163 -11.65 3.46 -20.75
N CYS A 164 -12.68 4.29 -20.86
CA CYS A 164 -12.73 5.68 -20.36
C CYS A 164 -14.13 6.02 -19.82
N LEU A 165 -14.26 7.11 -19.07
CA LEU A 165 -15.56 7.61 -18.61
C LEU A 165 -16.34 8.18 -19.81
N GLY A 166 -17.67 8.06 -19.78
CA GLY A 166 -18.55 8.51 -20.86
C GLY A 166 -18.65 7.55 -22.06
N GLN A 167 -17.80 6.51 -22.12
CA GLN A 167 -17.86 5.51 -23.20
C GLN A 167 -19.10 4.61 -23.13
N ALA A 168 -19.51 4.25 -21.91
CA ALA A 168 -20.65 3.41 -21.58
C ALA A 168 -21.31 3.86 -20.26
N ASP A 169 -22.60 3.55 -20.08
CA ASP A 169 -23.36 3.91 -18.86
C ASP A 169 -22.80 3.30 -17.57
N LYS A 170 -22.03 2.20 -17.70
CA LYS A 170 -21.36 1.51 -16.60
C LYS A 170 -20.01 1.01 -17.07
N ILE A 171 -19.00 1.16 -16.23
CA ILE A 171 -17.64 0.65 -16.44
C ILE A 171 -17.20 -0.17 -15.23
N SER A 172 -16.27 -1.10 -15.43
CA SER A 172 -15.68 -1.87 -14.33
C SER A 172 -14.44 -1.15 -13.81
N PHE A 173 -14.47 -0.69 -12.56
CA PHE A 173 -13.31 -0.10 -11.90
C PHE A 173 -13.13 -0.73 -10.50
N THR A 174 -12.00 -0.48 -9.86
CA THR A 174 -11.72 -0.99 -8.52
C THR A 174 -11.02 0.07 -7.70
N VAL A 175 -11.60 0.38 -6.55
CA VAL A 175 -10.96 1.22 -5.55
C VAL A 175 -9.95 0.37 -4.77
N GLN A 176 -8.72 0.85 -4.71
CA GLN A 176 -7.62 0.23 -3.99
C GLN A 176 -7.25 1.05 -2.76
N GLU A 177 -6.80 0.38 -1.71
CA GLU A 177 -6.29 0.99 -0.48
C GLU A 177 -4.78 0.76 -0.41
N VAL A 178 -4.04 1.77 0.04
CA VAL A 178 -2.61 1.69 0.29
C VAL A 178 -2.25 2.41 1.58
N GLN A 179 -1.36 1.79 2.36
CA GLN A 179 -0.77 2.43 3.54
C GLN A 179 0.31 3.42 3.10
N VAL A 180 0.27 4.63 3.65
CA VAL A 180 1.19 5.71 3.30
C VAL A 180 2.26 5.82 4.38
N HIS A 181 3.47 5.41 4.06
CA HIS A 181 4.59 5.46 5.01
C HIS A 181 5.34 6.78 4.96
N LYS A 182 6.31 6.92 5.88
CA LYS A 182 7.22 8.05 5.88
C LYS A 182 7.97 8.10 4.53
N ASN A 183 8.02 9.30 3.94
CA ASN A 183 8.68 9.60 2.66
C ASN A 183 8.01 8.98 1.43
N ASP A 184 6.83 8.40 1.59
CA ASP A 184 5.99 8.08 0.43
C ASP A 184 5.43 9.36 -0.17
N TRP A 185 5.39 9.38 -1.49
CA TRP A 185 4.74 10.43 -2.27
C TRP A 185 4.16 9.84 -3.55
N PHE A 186 3.22 10.56 -4.13
CA PHE A 186 2.47 10.12 -5.30
C PHE A 186 2.55 11.16 -6.39
N LEU A 187 2.44 10.72 -7.64
CA LEU A 187 2.31 11.59 -8.80
C LEU A 187 1.11 11.13 -9.61
N LEU A 188 0.11 11.98 -9.74
CA LEU A 188 -1.00 11.82 -10.69
C LEU A 188 -0.64 12.61 -11.94
N CYS A 189 -0.79 12.04 -13.13
CA CYS A 189 -0.47 12.75 -14.37
C CYS A 189 -1.19 12.21 -15.59
N THR A 190 -1.40 13.07 -16.58
CA THR A 190 -1.88 12.73 -17.93
C THR A 190 -0.71 12.24 -18.80
N ASP A 191 -1.05 11.65 -19.94
CA ASP A 191 -0.11 11.11 -20.93
C ASP A 191 0.83 12.18 -21.50
N GLY A 192 0.35 13.38 -21.75
CA GLY A 192 1.18 14.51 -22.19
C GLY A 192 2.34 14.82 -21.22
N PHE A 193 2.26 14.41 -19.96
CA PHE A 193 3.39 14.47 -19.03
C PHE A 193 4.28 13.23 -19.07
N TRP A 194 3.72 12.04 -18.85
CA TRP A 194 4.54 10.83 -18.65
C TRP A 194 5.14 10.27 -19.93
N GLU A 195 4.54 10.50 -21.10
CA GLU A 195 5.08 10.04 -22.38
C GLU A 195 6.40 10.77 -22.73
N ASN A 196 6.50 12.02 -22.31
CA ASN A 196 7.58 12.91 -22.66
C ASN A 196 8.73 12.91 -21.65
N LEU A 197 8.66 12.10 -20.59
CA LEU A 197 9.63 12.09 -19.50
C LEU A 197 10.05 10.68 -19.11
N THR A 198 11.33 10.53 -18.76
CA THR A 198 11.83 9.26 -18.22
C THR A 198 11.48 9.12 -16.74
N ILE A 199 11.50 7.88 -16.22
CA ILE A 199 11.32 7.65 -14.78
C ILE A 199 12.36 8.44 -13.95
N ALA A 200 13.60 8.53 -14.43
CA ALA A 200 14.65 9.31 -13.78
C ALA A 200 14.33 10.81 -13.73
N ASP A 201 13.58 11.33 -14.69
CA ASP A 201 13.08 12.70 -14.65
C ASP A 201 11.96 12.86 -13.62
N LEU A 202 10.99 11.94 -13.60
CA LEU A 202 9.90 11.95 -12.61
C LEU A 202 10.43 11.90 -11.18
N GLN A 203 11.48 11.11 -10.94
CA GLN A 203 12.13 10.97 -9.63
C GLN A 203 12.68 12.29 -9.07
N LYS A 204 13.01 13.28 -9.93
CA LYS A 204 13.47 14.61 -9.48
C LYS A 204 12.40 15.36 -8.70
N LEU A 205 11.11 15.06 -8.93
CA LEU A 205 10.03 15.61 -8.10
C LEU A 205 10.14 15.21 -6.62
N SER A 206 10.98 14.25 -6.25
CA SER A 206 11.28 13.94 -4.84
C SER A 206 11.92 15.10 -4.07
N GLU A 207 12.47 16.11 -4.76
CA GLU A 207 12.99 17.37 -4.19
C GLU A 207 11.87 18.23 -3.57
N LYS A 208 10.62 18.04 -3.99
CA LYS A 208 9.43 18.77 -3.50
C LYS A 208 9.47 20.27 -3.74
N GLU A 209 10.22 20.72 -4.76
CA GLU A 209 10.33 22.13 -5.13
C GLU A 209 9.41 22.50 -6.30
N GLU A 210 8.81 23.70 -6.21
CA GLU A 210 7.98 24.28 -7.27
C GLU A 210 8.79 24.56 -8.55
N SER A 211 10.06 24.91 -8.40
CA SER A 211 11.05 25.10 -9.48
C SER A 211 11.23 23.82 -10.29
N THR A 212 11.48 22.69 -9.61
CA THR A 212 11.65 21.38 -10.26
C THR A 212 10.41 20.96 -11.02
N ALA A 213 9.21 21.20 -10.45
CA ALA A 213 7.94 20.96 -11.15
C ALA A 213 7.82 21.78 -12.44
N SER A 214 8.16 23.07 -12.40
CA SER A 214 8.14 23.94 -13.59
C SER A 214 9.19 23.55 -14.63
N ILE A 215 10.39 23.11 -14.21
CA ILE A 215 11.44 22.61 -15.11
C ILE A 215 10.97 21.36 -15.84
N LEU A 216 10.33 20.43 -15.12
CA LEU A 216 9.83 19.18 -15.71
C LEU A 216 8.63 19.41 -16.64
N LEU A 217 7.74 20.34 -16.30
CA LEU A 217 6.67 20.78 -17.20
C LEU A 217 7.24 21.29 -18.54
N ASN A 218 8.21 22.20 -18.47
CA ASN A 218 8.88 22.73 -19.66
C ASN A 218 9.65 21.66 -20.42
N LYS A 219 10.26 20.70 -19.72
CA LYS A 219 10.95 19.58 -20.35
C LYS A 219 9.96 18.67 -21.09
N ALA A 220 8.84 18.32 -20.48
CA ALA A 220 7.78 17.54 -21.12
C ALA A 220 7.28 18.25 -22.39
N LYS A 221 6.98 19.54 -22.29
CA LYS A 221 6.56 20.38 -23.43
C LYS A 221 7.59 20.40 -24.56
N LYS A 222 8.87 20.61 -24.21
CA LYS A 222 9.97 20.61 -25.18
C LYS A 222 10.12 19.25 -25.88
N ASN A 223 9.98 18.16 -25.14
CA ASN A 223 10.09 16.81 -25.66
C ASN A 223 8.91 16.42 -26.56
N GLY A 224 7.69 16.89 -26.25
CA GLY A 224 6.50 16.71 -27.09
C GLY A 224 6.56 17.48 -28.41
N GLY A 225 7.36 18.53 -28.50
CA GLY A 225 7.65 19.25 -29.74
C GLY A 225 6.40 19.86 -30.39
N ALA A 226 6.23 19.66 -31.69
CA ALA A 226 5.14 20.27 -32.48
C ALA A 226 3.77 19.60 -32.29
N ILE A 227 3.74 18.41 -31.66
CA ILE A 227 2.53 17.62 -31.41
C ILE A 227 2.33 17.39 -29.90
N CYS A 228 2.82 18.33 -29.09
CA CYS A 228 2.74 18.26 -27.65
C CYS A 228 1.28 18.30 -27.19
N ASP A 229 0.88 17.27 -26.44
CA ASP A 229 -0.46 17.22 -25.87
C ASP A 229 -0.65 18.19 -24.71
N ASN A 230 -1.89 18.28 -24.22
CA ASN A 230 -2.19 18.84 -22.91
C ASN A 230 -1.34 18.13 -21.85
N ILE A 231 -0.72 18.89 -20.96
CA ILE A 231 0.16 18.36 -19.91
C ILE A 231 -0.46 18.71 -18.58
N THR A 232 -0.77 17.72 -17.75
CA THR A 232 -1.30 17.96 -16.40
C THR A 232 -0.73 16.97 -15.41
N PHE A 233 -0.28 17.46 -14.24
CA PHE A 233 0.10 16.59 -13.13
C PHE A 233 -0.12 17.22 -11.76
N VAL A 234 -0.24 16.35 -10.75
CA VAL A 234 -0.31 16.68 -9.33
C VAL A 234 0.65 15.77 -8.57
N ALA A 235 1.71 16.35 -8.00
CA ALA A 235 2.59 15.68 -7.06
C ALA A 235 2.08 15.86 -5.62
N VAL A 236 2.02 14.76 -4.87
CA VAL A 236 1.43 14.68 -3.54
C VAL A 236 2.46 14.15 -2.55
N TYR A 237 2.90 14.98 -1.62
CA TYR A 237 3.93 14.64 -0.64
C TYR A 237 3.36 14.53 0.75
N LYS A 238 3.64 13.43 1.45
CA LYS A 238 3.37 13.35 2.88
C LYS A 238 4.28 14.32 3.64
N ASN A 239 3.69 15.24 4.39
CA ASN A 239 4.45 16.12 5.28
C ASN A 239 4.76 15.39 6.58
N ASN A 240 6.04 15.14 6.82
CA ASN A 240 6.53 14.48 8.04
C ASN A 240 6.93 15.47 9.14
N ASN A 241 6.89 16.78 8.85
CA ASN A 241 7.42 17.79 9.74
C ASN A 241 6.35 18.34 10.68
N ILE A 242 6.50 18.00 11.96
CA ILE A 242 5.89 18.74 13.07
C ILE A 242 6.41 20.19 13.09
N GLY A 243 7.62 20.45 12.56
CA GLY A 243 8.22 21.78 12.45
C GLY A 243 7.47 22.76 11.55
N ASP A 244 6.90 22.30 10.43
CA ASP A 244 6.17 23.19 9.52
C ASP A 244 4.77 23.54 10.08
N ILE A 245 4.19 22.66 10.90
CA ILE A 245 2.97 22.94 11.68
C ILE A 245 3.26 23.95 12.81
N LEU A 246 4.46 23.91 13.40
CA LEU A 246 4.89 24.89 14.40
C LEU A 246 5.15 26.26 13.76
N PHE A 247 5.64 26.31 12.51
CA PHE A 247 5.86 27.56 11.78
C PHE A 247 4.61 28.12 11.07
N SER A 248 3.58 27.32 10.77
CA SER A 248 2.33 27.85 10.19
C SER A 248 1.48 28.63 11.21
N ASN A 249 1.75 28.44 12.51
CA ASN A 249 1.09 29.14 13.62
C ASN A 249 2.02 30.13 14.32
N THR A 250 2.90 30.81 13.57
CA THR A 250 3.77 31.87 14.11
C THR A 250 2.99 32.92 14.91
N SER A 251 1.79 33.30 14.46
CA SER A 251 0.93 34.23 15.20
C SER A 251 0.49 33.70 16.58
N LEU A 252 0.24 32.40 16.71
CA LEU A 252 -0.24 31.77 17.94
C LEU A 252 0.92 31.52 18.90
N PHE A 253 2.10 31.22 18.37
CA PHE A 253 3.33 31.10 19.15
C PHE A 253 3.81 32.45 19.67
N ILE A 254 3.77 33.50 18.83
CA ILE A 254 4.12 34.86 19.23
C ILE A 254 3.16 35.33 20.32
N SER A 255 1.85 35.10 20.20
CA SER A 255 0.89 35.51 21.23
C SER A 255 1.06 34.75 22.54
N VAL A 256 1.32 33.44 22.51
CA VAL A 256 1.61 32.65 23.72
C VAL A 256 2.91 33.11 24.39
N ILE A 257 3.97 33.35 23.61
CA ILE A 257 5.23 33.89 24.12
C ILE A 257 5.01 35.29 24.71
N SER A 258 4.26 36.16 24.03
CA SER A 258 3.92 37.50 24.51
C SER A 258 3.16 37.45 25.84
N ILE A 259 2.15 36.59 25.97
CA ILE A 259 1.39 36.39 27.20
C ILE A 259 2.28 35.86 28.32
N LEU A 260 3.16 34.89 28.04
CA LEU A 260 4.09 34.36 29.03
C LEU A 260 5.12 35.42 29.46
N SER A 261 5.62 36.24 28.53
CA SER A 261 6.54 37.34 28.85
C SER A 261 5.87 38.49 29.60
N LEU A 262 4.59 38.77 29.33
CA LEU A 262 3.79 39.71 30.13
C LEU A 262 3.53 39.16 31.53
N GLY A 263 3.26 37.86 31.66
CA GLY A 263 3.10 37.19 32.96
C GLY A 263 4.39 37.21 33.78
N LEU A 264 5.53 36.91 33.16
CA LEU A 264 6.85 37.01 33.78
C LEU A 264 7.18 38.46 34.16
N GLY A 265 6.91 39.42 33.27
CA GLY A 265 7.07 40.84 33.54
C GLY A 265 6.20 41.31 34.69
N TYR A 266 4.94 40.86 34.77
CA TYR A 266 4.02 41.16 35.87
C TYR A 266 4.49 40.52 37.18
N SER A 267 4.97 39.27 37.17
CA SER A 267 5.54 38.62 38.36
C SER A 267 6.82 39.31 38.86
N ILE A 268 7.69 39.77 37.96
CA ILE A 268 8.90 40.52 38.31
C ILE A 268 8.51 41.91 38.84
N TYR A 269 7.58 42.59 38.16
CA TYR A 269 7.05 43.88 38.62
C TYR A 269 6.45 43.74 40.02
N TRP A 270 5.59 42.75 40.26
CA TRP A 270 5.04 42.50 41.61
C TRP A 270 6.11 42.14 42.63
N TYR A 271 7.16 41.40 42.25
CA TYR A 271 8.25 41.06 43.16
C TYR A 271 9.06 42.29 43.60
N PHE A 272 9.23 43.29 42.73
CA PHE A 272 9.96 44.53 43.02
C PHE A 272 9.08 45.69 43.50
N ASP A 273 7.80 45.72 43.13
CA ASP A 273 6.79 46.70 43.53
C ASP A 273 6.00 46.25 44.77
N SER A 274 6.25 45.03 45.27
CA SER A 274 5.83 44.65 46.62
C SER A 274 6.53 45.58 47.60
N PRO A 275 5.80 46.43 48.35
CA PRO A 275 6.42 47.28 49.35
C PRO A 275 7.12 46.38 50.36
N THR A 276 8.42 46.58 50.52
CA THR A 276 9.22 45.97 51.58
C THR A 276 8.72 46.45 52.94
N ASP A 277 7.62 45.88 53.44
CA ASP A 277 7.20 46.04 54.84
C ASP A 277 7.95 45.09 55.78
N PHE A 278 8.95 44.36 55.27
CA PHE A 278 9.75 43.43 56.06
C PHE A 278 10.92 44.08 56.83
N GLN A 279 11.03 45.41 56.86
CA GLN A 279 12.02 46.11 57.71
C GLN A 279 11.43 47.03 58.79
N LYS A 280 10.11 47.20 58.88
CA LYS A 280 9.50 47.98 59.98
C LYS A 280 9.04 47.15 61.18
N THR A 281 8.95 45.81 61.07
CA THR A 281 8.48 44.95 62.18
C THR A 281 9.58 44.49 63.15
N GLN A 282 10.87 44.74 62.86
CA GLN A 282 12.00 44.37 63.72
C GLN A 282 12.61 45.57 64.50
N GLN A 283 12.24 46.81 64.18
CA GLN A 283 12.66 48.00 64.96
C GLN A 283 11.59 48.52 65.95
N GLN A 284 10.31 48.12 65.82
CA GLN A 284 9.26 48.49 66.78
C GLN A 284 9.13 47.52 67.98
N SER A 285 9.75 46.35 67.92
CA SER A 285 9.76 45.36 69.02
C SER A 285 10.99 45.46 69.93
N GLN A 286 12.03 46.21 69.55
CA GLN A 286 13.18 46.52 70.43
C GLN A 286 13.09 47.88 71.14
N VAL A 287 12.16 48.76 70.76
CA VAL A 287 11.93 50.05 71.45
C VAL A 287 10.83 49.95 72.53
N ASN A 288 9.95 48.95 72.47
CA ASN A 288 8.89 48.75 73.48
C ASN A 288 9.25 47.77 74.62
N ASN A 289 10.34 47.01 74.53
CA ASN A 289 10.77 46.12 75.61
C ASN A 289 11.66 46.80 76.68
N ASN A 290 12.12 48.03 76.45
CA ASN A 290 12.90 48.81 77.43
C ASN A 290 12.06 49.76 78.30
N LYS A 291 10.72 49.66 78.28
CA LYS A 291 9.83 50.50 79.13
C LYS A 291 8.91 49.73 80.07
N ASN A 292 8.81 48.42 79.98
CA ASN A 292 7.92 47.62 80.84
C ASN A 292 8.62 46.91 82.01
N GLU A 293 9.90 47.21 82.25
CA GLU A 293 10.63 46.77 83.45
C GLU A 293 10.56 47.80 84.60
N PHE A 294 9.51 48.63 84.66
CA PHE A 294 9.29 49.52 85.81
C PHE A 294 7.98 49.28 86.59
N HIS A 295 7.13 48.35 86.15
CA HIS A 295 5.89 48.03 86.87
C HIS A 295 5.51 46.56 86.74
N PHE A 296 6.31 45.64 87.28
CA PHE A 296 5.83 44.40 87.94
C PHE A 296 6.95 43.62 88.67
N PHE A 297 7.95 44.33 89.20
CA PHE A 297 8.94 43.78 90.16
C PHE A 297 8.61 44.26 91.58
N ASN A 298 7.32 44.14 91.93
CA ASN A 298 6.82 44.25 93.30
C ASN A 298 5.65 43.28 93.39
N ASP A 299 5.96 41.98 93.41
CA ASP A 299 5.18 40.94 94.10
C ASP A 299 6.06 39.68 94.19
N ILE A 300 7.16 39.90 94.91
CA ILE A 300 7.78 39.04 95.93
C ILE A 300 7.30 37.57 96.00
N GLU A 301 8.28 36.69 95.83
CA GLU A 301 8.57 35.54 96.69
C GLU A 301 7.42 35.06 97.59
N LYS A 302 6.91 33.85 97.33
CA LYS A 302 6.57 32.90 98.40
C LYS A 302 6.34 31.48 97.87
N SER A 303 7.08 30.54 98.48
CA SER A 303 6.82 29.10 98.63
C SER A 303 7.00 28.19 97.40
N LYS A 304 7.38 26.91 97.46
CA LYS A 304 8.27 26.04 98.28
C LYS A 304 8.12 24.62 97.66
N ASP A 305 9.24 23.92 97.47
CA ASP A 305 9.49 22.45 97.58
C ASP A 305 8.74 21.34 96.76
N PHE A 306 9.59 20.50 96.11
CA PHE A 306 9.64 19.01 96.00
C PHE A 306 8.71 18.11 95.08
N VAL A 307 9.23 17.69 93.88
CA VAL A 307 9.77 16.35 93.40
C VAL A 307 9.03 14.99 93.71
N PRO A 308 9.11 13.81 92.96
CA PRO A 308 9.59 13.38 91.59
C PRO A 308 8.83 12.23 90.77
N ALA A 309 9.40 11.90 89.57
CA ALA A 309 9.62 10.57 88.87
C ALA A 309 8.48 9.90 88.02
N LYS A 310 8.65 9.19 86.86
CA LYS A 310 9.75 8.52 86.07
C LYS A 310 9.25 8.22 84.60
N ILE A 311 9.93 8.59 83.47
CA ILE A 311 10.77 7.83 82.46
C ILE A 311 10.07 6.70 81.62
N PRO A 312 10.15 6.54 80.23
CA PRO A 312 11.38 6.36 79.38
C PRO A 312 11.42 6.89 77.88
N PRO A 313 12.56 6.68 77.13
CA PRO A 313 12.96 7.35 75.85
C PRO A 313 13.43 6.44 74.65
N LYS A 314 14.03 7.07 73.58
CA LYS A 314 15.09 6.61 72.58
C LYS A 314 14.67 6.04 71.18
N ASP A 315 15.42 6.08 70.06
CA ASP A 315 16.58 6.83 69.48
C ASP A 315 16.98 6.28 68.05
N LYS A 316 17.69 7.09 67.23
CA LYS A 316 18.79 6.79 66.24
C LYS A 316 18.61 6.45 64.71
N LYS A 317 19.22 7.38 63.91
CA LYS A 317 20.32 7.27 62.88
C LYS A 317 20.09 6.89 61.39
N GLY A 318 20.72 7.71 60.51
CA GLY A 318 21.29 7.33 59.19
C GLY A 318 21.83 8.52 58.36
N LYS A 319 23.09 8.47 57.86
CA LYS A 319 23.88 9.51 57.14
C LYS A 319 24.45 8.97 55.80
N THR A 320 24.83 9.86 54.86
CA THR A 320 25.99 9.91 53.88
C THR A 320 25.63 10.19 52.40
N ILE A 321 26.45 10.79 51.49
CA ILE A 321 27.46 11.90 51.38
C ILE A 321 27.76 12.07 49.85
N ASN A 322 28.25 13.25 49.41
CA ASN A 322 28.51 13.68 48.02
C ASN A 322 30.02 13.99 47.71
N SER A 323 30.43 13.86 46.43
CA SER A 323 31.52 14.47 45.60
C SER A 323 32.85 15.06 46.16
N ASN A 324 34.02 14.85 45.48
CA ASN A 324 34.89 15.90 44.86
C ASN A 324 36.32 15.52 44.34
N LYS A 325 36.68 16.14 43.18
CA LYS A 325 37.93 16.87 42.73
C LYS A 325 39.34 16.26 42.39
N LYS A 326 39.80 16.65 41.17
CA LYS A 326 41.04 17.37 40.70
C LYS A 326 42.42 16.70 40.38
N ASN A 327 42.87 16.96 39.12
CA ASN A 327 44.14 17.48 38.55
C ASN A 327 45.57 16.90 38.80
N GLU A 328 46.35 16.67 37.71
CA GLU A 328 47.72 17.16 37.32
C GLU A 328 48.34 16.24 36.20
N ILE A 329 48.79 16.65 34.98
CA ILE A 329 49.92 17.46 34.42
C ILE A 329 51.20 16.66 33.99
N LYS A 330 51.52 16.73 32.66
CA LYS A 330 52.83 16.63 31.90
C LYS A 330 53.61 15.27 31.89
N LYS A 331 54.44 14.84 30.90
CA LYS A 331 55.09 15.38 29.66
C LYS A 331 55.79 14.20 28.90
N ILE A 332 55.84 14.26 27.53
CA ILE A 332 56.98 13.99 26.58
C ILE A 332 57.66 12.58 26.60
N SER A 333 58.05 11.84 25.53
CA SER A 333 58.54 12.08 24.14
C SER A 333 58.60 10.76 23.32
N LYS A 334 58.50 10.88 21.98
CA LYS A 334 59.27 10.28 20.83
C LYS A 334 60.10 8.99 21.09
N GLU A 335 60.26 8.01 20.17
CA GLU A 335 60.75 8.14 18.78
C GLU A 335 60.79 6.77 18.04
N GLN A 336 60.48 6.78 16.73
CA GLN A 336 61.15 6.08 15.60
C GLN A 336 61.42 4.56 15.54
N LYS A 337 61.00 3.95 14.41
CA LYS A 337 61.81 3.37 13.28
C LYS A 337 61.29 2.03 12.72
N THR A 338 61.04 2.03 11.41
CA THR A 338 61.00 0.88 10.47
C THR A 338 62.42 0.44 10.09
N PRO A 339 62.68 -0.78 9.53
CA PRO A 339 62.61 -0.96 8.06
C PRO A 339 62.28 -2.39 7.50
N LYS A 340 61.61 -2.37 6.33
CA LYS A 340 61.71 -3.19 5.10
C LYS A 340 62.56 -4.49 5.05
N SER A 341 62.02 -5.57 4.45
CA SER A 341 62.22 -5.98 3.03
C SER A 341 62.23 -7.51 2.75
N LYS A 342 61.68 -7.90 1.58
CA LYS A 342 62.02 -9.06 0.70
C LYS A 342 61.64 -10.47 1.23
N GLN A 343 61.21 -11.48 0.46
CA GLN A 343 61.27 -11.79 -0.97
C GLN A 343 60.29 -12.96 -1.28
N GLN A 344 59.78 -13.02 -2.51
CA GLN A 344 59.05 -14.14 -3.14
C GLN A 344 60.01 -15.32 -3.51
N PRO A 345 59.55 -16.57 -3.77
CA PRO A 345 59.02 -16.93 -5.10
C PRO A 345 57.87 -17.96 -5.15
N LYS A 346 57.19 -17.92 -6.31
CA LYS A 346 56.14 -18.82 -6.82
C LYS A 346 56.74 -20.13 -7.36
N THR A 347 55.99 -21.23 -7.26
CA THR A 347 56.00 -22.31 -8.27
C THR A 347 54.61 -22.95 -8.41
N LYS A 348 54.11 -22.96 -9.66
CA LYS A 348 52.99 -23.77 -10.17
C LYS A 348 53.39 -25.25 -10.18
N VAL A 349 52.47 -26.19 -9.92
CA VAL A 349 52.22 -27.43 -10.70
C VAL A 349 50.83 -28.01 -10.31
N THR A 350 50.05 -28.44 -11.30
CA THR A 350 48.91 -29.39 -11.24
C THR A 350 49.21 -30.48 -12.31
N PRO A 351 48.49 -31.61 -12.47
CA PRO A 351 47.62 -32.44 -11.62
C PRO A 351 48.14 -33.93 -11.58
N PRO A 352 47.42 -35.00 -11.13
CA PRO A 352 46.29 -35.62 -11.85
C PRO A 352 45.22 -36.34 -10.98
N LYS A 353 44.27 -36.97 -11.68
CA LYS A 353 43.01 -37.61 -11.25
C LYS A 353 43.16 -39.00 -10.56
N GLN A 354 42.04 -39.39 -9.94
CA GLN A 354 41.37 -40.72 -9.95
C GLN A 354 41.38 -41.64 -8.70
N SER A 355 40.14 -41.82 -8.20
CA SER A 355 39.44 -43.06 -7.80
C SER A 355 39.83 -43.90 -6.56
N GLN A 356 38.87 -43.88 -5.63
CA GLN A 356 38.16 -45.03 -5.00
C GLN A 356 38.77 -45.85 -3.85
N ALA A 357 37.90 -45.96 -2.83
CA ALA A 357 37.60 -47.12 -1.96
C ALA A 357 38.35 -47.31 -0.62
N ASN A 358 37.58 -46.98 0.43
CA ASN A 358 37.28 -47.79 1.63
C ASN A 358 38.34 -48.13 2.71
N SER A 359 38.12 -47.48 3.85
CA SER A 359 37.73 -48.08 5.16
C SER A 359 38.78 -48.31 6.26
N LYS A 360 38.31 -47.99 7.49
CA LYS A 360 38.82 -48.25 8.86
C LYS A 360 39.77 -47.18 9.44
N GLN A 361 39.25 -46.24 10.24
CA GLN A 361 38.93 -46.29 11.69
C GLN A 361 40.15 -46.25 12.62
N LYS A 362 40.39 -45.10 13.27
CA LYS A 362 40.33 -44.86 14.74
C LYS A 362 40.82 -43.44 15.06
N GLU A 363 39.90 -42.55 15.49
CA GLU A 363 39.79 -41.99 16.87
C GLU A 363 40.78 -40.84 17.11
N SER A 364 40.45 -39.64 17.62
CA SER A 364 39.27 -39.08 18.25
C SER A 364 39.52 -37.57 18.48
N LYS A 365 38.49 -36.71 18.33
CA LYS A 365 38.08 -35.61 19.25
C LYS A 365 37.18 -34.55 18.59
N SER A 366 35.90 -34.64 18.98
CA SER A 366 34.96 -33.54 19.29
C SER A 366 34.76 -32.37 18.32
N ILE A 367 33.72 -32.46 17.47
CA ILE A 367 32.75 -31.36 17.28
C ILE A 367 31.36 -32.01 17.14
N VAL A 368 30.41 -31.55 17.99
CA VAL A 368 29.04 -32.01 18.10
C VAL A 368 28.29 -31.86 16.77
N SER A 369 27.87 -32.97 16.15
CA SER A 369 26.95 -32.99 15.00
C SER A 369 25.49 -32.99 15.47
N ALA A 370 24.71 -31.99 15.04
CA ALA A 370 23.25 -31.99 15.11
C ALA A 370 22.64 -32.94 14.03
N PRO A 371 21.42 -33.48 14.24
CA PRO A 371 21.11 -34.89 13.91
C PRO A 371 20.47 -35.15 12.54
N ALA A 372 20.75 -36.33 11.98
CA ALA A 372 20.20 -36.90 10.73
C ALA A 372 18.70 -37.29 10.79
N VAL A 373 18.04 -37.14 11.94
CA VAL A 373 16.62 -37.50 12.15
C VAL A 373 15.65 -36.54 11.45
N LYS A 374 16.06 -35.29 11.18
CA LYS A 374 15.19 -34.27 10.55
C LYS A 374 14.92 -34.48 9.05
N LYS A 375 15.60 -35.43 8.40
CA LYS A 375 15.53 -35.59 6.93
C LYS A 375 14.36 -36.47 6.47
N ASN A 376 13.96 -37.49 7.24
CA ASN A 376 12.89 -38.43 6.86
C ASN A 376 11.48 -37.83 6.93
N GLU A 377 11.12 -37.15 8.03
CA GLU A 377 9.82 -36.49 8.18
C GLU A 377 9.56 -35.43 7.10
N ARG A 378 10.63 -34.80 6.61
CA ARG A 378 10.56 -33.77 5.58
C ARG A 378 10.18 -34.35 4.22
N THR A 379 10.76 -35.50 3.87
CA THR A 379 10.41 -36.24 2.65
C THR A 379 8.97 -36.75 2.66
N GLU A 380 8.46 -37.19 3.83
CA GLU A 380 7.07 -37.61 3.98
C GLU A 380 6.09 -36.45 3.80
N LEU A 381 6.36 -35.30 4.43
CA LEU A 381 5.56 -34.07 4.24
C LEU A 381 5.54 -33.61 2.78
N GLN A 382 6.68 -33.69 2.08
CA GLN A 382 6.76 -33.32 0.65
C GLN A 382 5.92 -34.26 -0.23
N LYS A 383 5.90 -35.56 0.08
CA LYS A 383 5.08 -36.54 -0.62
C LYS A 383 3.58 -36.26 -0.40
N GLU A 384 3.17 -36.01 0.83
CA GLU A 384 1.78 -35.70 1.17
C GLU A 384 1.28 -34.43 0.49
N ILE A 385 2.11 -33.38 0.44
CA ILE A 385 1.81 -32.13 -0.28
C ILE A 385 1.58 -32.40 -1.77
N LYS A 386 2.42 -33.24 -2.39
CA LYS A 386 2.31 -33.58 -3.81
C LYS A 386 1.03 -34.35 -4.10
N ASP A 387 0.68 -35.34 -3.28
CA ASP A 387 -0.53 -36.15 -3.45
C ASP A 387 -1.81 -35.31 -3.31
N LYS A 388 -1.85 -34.39 -2.34
CA LYS A 388 -2.97 -33.44 -2.19
C LYS A 388 -3.05 -32.45 -3.35
N PHE A 389 -1.92 -32.04 -3.93
CA PHE A 389 -1.90 -31.15 -5.09
C PHE A 389 -2.50 -31.80 -6.34
N GLU A 390 -2.18 -33.07 -6.60
CA GLU A 390 -2.77 -33.82 -7.72
C GLU A 390 -4.28 -34.06 -7.50
N THR A 391 -4.70 -34.32 -6.26
CA THR A 391 -6.13 -34.44 -5.91
C THR A 391 -6.88 -33.13 -6.17
N ILE A 392 -6.29 -31.98 -5.84
CA ILE A 392 -6.87 -30.66 -6.11
C ILE A 392 -7.05 -30.42 -7.60
N LYS A 393 -6.07 -30.75 -8.44
CA LYS A 393 -6.16 -30.60 -9.89
C LYS A 393 -7.33 -31.40 -10.47
N LYS A 394 -7.47 -32.67 -10.06
CA LYS A 394 -8.55 -33.54 -10.52
C LYS A 394 -9.93 -32.95 -10.20
N ASN A 395 -10.10 -32.42 -8.99
CA ASN A 395 -11.37 -31.79 -8.57
C ASN A 395 -11.63 -30.46 -9.30
N GLU A 396 -10.60 -29.68 -9.65
CA GLU A 396 -10.76 -28.46 -10.45
C GLU A 396 -11.21 -28.78 -11.88
N GLU A 397 -10.70 -29.85 -12.47
CA GLU A 397 -11.11 -30.33 -13.79
C GLU A 397 -12.55 -30.86 -13.79
N GLU A 398 -12.93 -31.65 -12.79
CA GLU A 398 -14.30 -32.12 -12.60
C GLU A 398 -15.30 -30.95 -12.48
N LEU A 399 -14.96 -29.92 -11.70
CA LEU A 399 -15.80 -28.73 -11.52
C LEU A 399 -15.93 -27.91 -12.81
N LYS A 400 -14.89 -27.87 -13.65
CA LYS A 400 -14.94 -27.24 -14.98
C LYS A 400 -15.88 -28.00 -15.92
N ASN A 401 -15.86 -29.32 -15.89
CA ASN A 401 -16.73 -30.15 -16.72
C ASN A 401 -18.20 -30.04 -16.29
N LEU A 402 -18.49 -30.05 -15.00
CA LEU A 402 -19.85 -29.86 -14.46
C LEU A 402 -20.47 -28.52 -14.90
N LYS A 403 -19.69 -27.43 -14.83
CA LYS A 403 -20.16 -26.10 -15.26
C LYS A 403 -20.51 -26.04 -16.75
N LYS A 404 -19.68 -26.65 -17.59
CA LYS A 404 -19.96 -26.74 -19.03
C LYS A 404 -21.23 -27.54 -19.32
N GLN A 405 -21.45 -28.64 -18.60
CA GLN A 405 -22.66 -29.44 -18.74
C GLN A 405 -23.91 -28.62 -18.37
N ILE A 406 -23.89 -27.93 -17.23
CA ILE A 406 -25.00 -27.08 -16.77
C ILE A 406 -25.31 -25.98 -17.78
N GLU A 407 -24.30 -25.32 -18.34
CA GLU A 407 -24.47 -24.27 -19.34
C GLU A 407 -25.10 -24.82 -20.64
N SER A 408 -24.67 -26.00 -21.09
CA SER A 408 -25.26 -26.70 -22.24
C SER A 408 -26.73 -27.03 -22.02
N ASP A 409 -27.05 -27.65 -20.87
CA ASP A 409 -28.41 -28.05 -20.52
C ASP A 409 -29.36 -26.84 -20.38
N GLN A 410 -28.87 -25.73 -19.81
CA GLN A 410 -29.62 -24.47 -19.73
C GLN A 410 -29.95 -23.88 -21.11
N LYS A 411 -29.00 -23.97 -22.05
CA LYS A 411 -29.21 -23.53 -23.43
C LYS A 411 -30.24 -24.41 -24.14
N GLU A 412 -30.19 -25.73 -23.91
CA GLU A 412 -31.17 -26.67 -24.44
C GLU A 412 -32.59 -26.36 -23.94
N ILE A 413 -32.76 -26.12 -22.62
CA ILE A 413 -34.03 -25.70 -22.03
C ILE A 413 -34.55 -24.40 -22.66
N SER A 414 -33.68 -23.40 -22.85
CA SER A 414 -34.07 -22.12 -23.47
C SER A 414 -34.61 -22.30 -24.89
N ASN A 415 -33.98 -23.17 -25.68
CA ASN A 415 -34.42 -23.50 -27.04
C ASN A 415 -35.76 -24.24 -27.02
N LYS A 416 -35.91 -25.26 -26.17
CA LYS A 416 -37.15 -26.03 -26.03
C LYS A 416 -38.31 -25.16 -25.52
N LYS A 417 -38.08 -24.25 -24.57
CA LYS A 417 -39.10 -23.29 -24.07
C LYS A 417 -39.56 -22.33 -25.16
N THR A 418 -38.64 -21.84 -25.99
CA THR A 418 -39.00 -20.99 -27.14
C THR A 418 -39.87 -21.75 -28.14
N ARG A 419 -39.52 -23.00 -28.45
CA ARG A 419 -40.30 -23.87 -29.34
C ARG A 419 -41.67 -24.20 -28.76
N GLU A 420 -41.76 -24.61 -27.49
CA GLU A 420 -43.02 -24.86 -26.78
C GLU A 420 -43.94 -23.63 -26.85
N ARG A 421 -43.39 -22.43 -26.55
CA ARG A 421 -44.16 -21.17 -26.58
C ARG A 421 -44.66 -20.84 -27.98
N SER A 422 -43.85 -21.09 -29.02
CA SER A 422 -44.26 -20.89 -30.42
C SER A 422 -45.38 -21.83 -30.85
N LEU A 423 -45.35 -23.09 -30.41
CA LEU A 423 -46.39 -24.09 -30.68
C LEU A 423 -47.71 -23.73 -29.97
N ARG A 424 -47.65 -23.10 -28.79
CA ARG A 424 -48.84 -22.67 -28.03
C ARG A 424 -49.44 -21.33 -28.48
N LEU A 425 -48.61 -20.41 -29.01
CA LEU A 425 -49.05 -19.07 -29.45
C LEU A 425 -49.54 -19.02 -30.90
N THR A 426 -49.35 -20.08 -31.69
CA THR A 426 -49.81 -20.10 -33.09
C THR A 426 -51.34 -20.17 -33.16
N SER A 427 -51.98 -19.07 -33.56
CA SER A 427 -53.42 -19.00 -33.83
C SER A 427 -53.81 -19.91 -35.00
N ARG A 428 -55.08 -20.37 -35.03
CA ARG A 428 -55.65 -21.23 -36.08
C ARG A 428 -55.37 -20.62 -37.45
N ARG A 429 -54.58 -21.28 -38.30
CA ARG A 429 -54.29 -20.80 -39.66
C ARG A 429 -55.44 -21.20 -40.58
N HIS A 430 -55.65 -20.43 -41.66
CA HIS A 430 -56.66 -20.75 -42.66
C HIS A 430 -56.32 -22.11 -43.31
N GLY A 431 -57.16 -23.13 -43.08
CA GLY A 431 -56.94 -24.51 -43.52
C GLY A 431 -56.42 -25.50 -42.46
N ASP A 432 -56.15 -25.09 -41.22
CA ASP A 432 -55.77 -26.03 -40.14
C ASP A 432 -56.96 -26.94 -39.76
N THR A 433 -56.76 -28.26 -39.80
CA THR A 433 -57.75 -29.24 -39.30
C THR A 433 -57.71 -29.34 -37.77
N GLU A 434 -58.74 -29.92 -37.15
CA GLU A 434 -58.70 -30.19 -35.69
C GLU A 434 -57.56 -31.14 -35.32
N ALA A 435 -57.23 -32.11 -36.18
CA ALA A 435 -56.11 -33.02 -36.01
C ALA A 435 -54.75 -32.29 -35.98
N ASP A 436 -54.58 -31.24 -36.77
CA ASP A 436 -53.34 -30.44 -36.78
C ASP A 436 -53.14 -29.65 -35.48
N LEU A 437 -54.24 -29.15 -34.90
CA LEU A 437 -54.21 -28.44 -33.62
C LEU A 437 -53.90 -29.40 -32.45
N GLU A 438 -54.49 -30.60 -32.48
CA GLU A 438 -54.24 -31.63 -31.47
C GLU A 438 -52.78 -32.13 -31.52
N LYS A 439 -52.24 -32.33 -32.73
CA LYS A 439 -50.83 -32.68 -32.93
C LYS A 439 -49.87 -31.63 -32.34
N ARG A 440 -50.12 -30.33 -32.56
CA ARG A 440 -49.29 -29.25 -32.00
C ARG A 440 -49.37 -29.19 -30.46
N LYS A 441 -50.54 -29.45 -29.87
CA LYS A 441 -50.70 -29.54 -28.41
C LYS A 441 -49.89 -30.70 -27.83
N ASN A 442 -49.98 -31.89 -28.45
CA ASN A 442 -49.22 -33.06 -28.02
C ASN A 442 -47.70 -32.82 -28.09
N GLU A 443 -47.20 -32.19 -29.17
CA GLU A 443 -45.79 -31.83 -29.29
C GLU A 443 -45.34 -30.80 -28.24
N ALA A 444 -46.19 -29.83 -27.91
CA ALA A 444 -45.90 -28.86 -26.86
C ALA A 444 -45.85 -29.50 -25.47
N ASP A 445 -46.74 -30.45 -25.17
CA ASP A 445 -46.76 -31.15 -23.89
C ASP A 445 -45.59 -32.13 -23.75
N GLU A 446 -45.16 -32.76 -24.85
CA GLU A 446 -43.93 -33.57 -24.89
C GLU A 446 -42.69 -32.72 -24.61
N LEU A 447 -42.55 -31.55 -25.26
CA LEU A 447 -41.46 -30.61 -25.00
C LEU A 447 -41.45 -30.15 -23.54
N LYS A 448 -42.61 -29.90 -22.95
CA LYS A 448 -42.76 -29.53 -21.54
C LYS A 448 -42.30 -30.63 -20.60
N ALA A 449 -42.59 -31.91 -20.92
CA ALA A 449 -42.10 -33.05 -20.16
C ALA A 449 -40.57 -33.16 -20.23
N GLN A 450 -39.98 -33.01 -21.42
CA GLN A 450 -38.53 -33.03 -21.62
C GLN A 450 -37.82 -31.88 -20.87
N ILE A 451 -38.40 -30.67 -20.87
CA ILE A 451 -37.87 -29.53 -20.10
C ILE A 451 -37.80 -29.87 -18.60
N LYS A 452 -38.84 -30.51 -18.06
CA LYS A 452 -38.90 -30.89 -16.64
C LYS A 452 -37.82 -31.92 -16.28
N GLU A 453 -37.54 -32.86 -17.18
CA GLU A 453 -36.48 -33.85 -17.00
C GLU A 453 -35.09 -33.20 -16.99
N ILE A 454 -34.80 -32.32 -17.93
CA ILE A 454 -33.52 -31.60 -18.01
C ILE A 454 -33.35 -30.67 -16.80
N ASP A 455 -34.41 -29.99 -16.34
CA ASP A 455 -34.37 -29.16 -15.13
C ASP A 455 -33.99 -29.98 -13.88
N SER A 456 -34.46 -31.24 -13.78
CA SER A 456 -34.06 -32.17 -12.70
C SER A 456 -32.57 -32.51 -12.76
N LYS A 457 -32.05 -32.83 -13.96
CA LYS A 457 -30.62 -33.12 -14.19
C LYS A 457 -29.71 -31.93 -13.86
N ILE A 458 -30.15 -30.72 -14.18
CA ILE A 458 -29.45 -29.48 -13.80
C ILE A 458 -29.39 -29.33 -12.28
N LYS A 459 -30.49 -29.62 -11.58
CA LYS A 459 -30.55 -29.53 -10.11
C LYS A 459 -29.56 -30.49 -9.46
N GLU A 460 -29.50 -31.74 -9.91
CA GLU A 460 -28.53 -32.73 -9.44
C GLU A 460 -27.09 -32.30 -9.73
N SER A 461 -26.82 -31.78 -10.93
CA SER A 461 -25.49 -31.32 -11.33
C SER A 461 -25.01 -30.12 -10.50
N LYS A 462 -25.92 -29.21 -10.12
CA LYS A 462 -25.63 -28.07 -9.24
C LYS A 462 -25.31 -28.51 -7.80
N GLU A 463 -26.00 -29.52 -7.28
CA GLU A 463 -25.65 -30.07 -5.96
C GLU A 463 -24.28 -30.75 -5.98
N LYS A 464 -23.96 -31.52 -7.03
CA LYS A 464 -22.61 -32.08 -7.22
C LYS A 464 -21.54 -31.00 -7.32
N GLU A 465 -21.79 -29.92 -8.07
CA GLU A 465 -20.86 -28.78 -8.17
C GLU A 465 -20.58 -28.17 -6.78
N LYS A 466 -21.63 -27.98 -5.97
CA LYS A 466 -21.53 -27.41 -4.62
C LYS A 466 -20.74 -28.33 -3.69
N GLU A 467 -20.96 -29.64 -3.74
CA GLU A 467 -20.22 -30.61 -2.94
C GLU A 467 -18.73 -30.66 -3.33
N THR A 468 -18.42 -30.72 -4.63
CA THR A 468 -17.04 -30.72 -5.15
C THR A 468 -16.31 -29.42 -4.78
N ARG A 469 -17.00 -28.28 -4.81
CA ARG A 469 -16.42 -27.00 -4.38
C ARG A 469 -16.06 -26.99 -2.89
N LYS A 470 -16.92 -27.52 -2.02
CA LYS A 470 -16.63 -27.65 -0.59
C LYS A 470 -15.42 -28.55 -0.32
N LYS A 471 -15.34 -29.71 -1.01
CA LYS A 471 -14.18 -30.62 -0.94
C LYS A 471 -12.90 -29.91 -1.37
N LEU A 472 -12.97 -29.10 -2.44
CA LEU A 472 -11.83 -28.36 -2.96
C LEU A 472 -11.32 -27.29 -2.00
N ASP A 473 -12.21 -26.53 -1.37
CA ASP A 473 -11.81 -25.50 -0.41
C ASP A 473 -11.17 -26.15 0.84
N SER A 474 -11.74 -27.26 1.35
CA SER A 474 -11.12 -28.02 2.47
C SER A 474 -9.73 -28.54 2.13
N LEU A 475 -9.55 -29.14 0.95
CA LEU A 475 -8.24 -29.65 0.51
C LEU A 475 -7.21 -28.51 0.35
N LYS A 476 -7.65 -27.33 -0.09
CA LYS A 476 -6.79 -26.15 -0.25
C LYS A 476 -6.31 -25.63 1.10
N ASP A 477 -7.15 -25.68 2.13
CA ASP A 477 -6.79 -25.28 3.48
C ASP A 477 -5.85 -26.29 4.15
N GLU A 478 -6.07 -27.59 3.96
CA GLU A 478 -5.14 -28.63 4.42
C GLU A 478 -3.75 -28.49 3.78
N LEU A 479 -3.70 -28.30 2.45
CA LEU A 479 -2.45 -28.08 1.74
C LEU A 479 -1.70 -26.86 2.28
N ARG A 480 -2.42 -25.77 2.58
CA ARG A 480 -1.84 -24.57 3.18
C ARG A 480 -1.17 -24.89 4.53
N LYS A 481 -1.86 -25.60 5.42
CA LYS A 481 -1.34 -25.99 6.74
C LYS A 481 -0.10 -26.88 6.64
N LEU A 482 -0.07 -27.82 5.69
CA LEU A 482 1.10 -28.67 5.45
C LEU A 482 2.29 -27.86 4.94
N CYS A 483 2.06 -26.94 4.00
CA CYS A 483 3.11 -26.04 3.52
C CYS A 483 3.66 -25.16 4.65
N GLU A 484 2.80 -24.56 5.47
CA GLU A 484 3.22 -23.77 6.64
C GLU A 484 4.04 -24.60 7.65
N THR A 485 3.67 -25.87 7.85
CA THR A 485 4.40 -26.80 8.72
C THR A 485 5.78 -27.16 8.18
N LEU A 486 5.87 -27.45 6.88
CA LEU A 486 7.14 -27.73 6.18
C LEU A 486 8.08 -26.52 6.27
N LEU A 487 7.55 -25.32 6.09
CA LEU A 487 8.29 -24.06 6.18
C LEU A 487 8.87 -23.82 7.57
N LYS A 488 8.06 -23.99 8.62
CA LYS A 488 8.50 -23.84 10.03
C LYS A 488 9.59 -24.84 10.42
N LYS A 489 9.59 -26.05 9.85
CA LYS A 489 10.62 -27.08 10.12
C LYS A 489 11.94 -26.84 9.37
N SER A 490 11.98 -25.94 8.38
CA SER A 490 13.21 -25.59 7.66
C SER A 490 13.96 -24.45 8.38
N THR A 491 15.06 -24.77 9.06
CA THR A 491 15.74 -23.86 10.01
C THR A 491 16.56 -22.70 9.40
N ASP A 492 16.41 -22.39 8.11
CA ASP A 492 17.21 -21.34 7.44
C ASP A 492 16.38 -20.25 6.74
N LEU A 493 15.06 -20.24 6.96
CA LEU A 493 14.14 -19.31 6.30
C LEU A 493 13.24 -18.66 7.34
N ASN A 494 13.28 -17.33 7.41
CA ASN A 494 12.22 -16.59 8.10
C ASN A 494 11.38 -15.85 7.07
N VAL A 495 10.12 -16.24 7.07
CA VAL A 495 8.96 -15.73 6.33
C VAL A 495 8.93 -16.12 4.85
N VAL A 496 8.14 -17.16 4.58
CA VAL A 496 7.50 -17.37 3.28
C VAL A 496 6.05 -16.93 3.39
N THR A 497 5.73 -15.75 2.87
CA THR A 497 4.32 -15.36 2.71
C THR A 497 3.84 -15.92 1.39
N ILE A 498 2.94 -16.90 1.46
CA ILE A 498 2.22 -17.42 0.30
C ILE A 498 0.93 -16.61 0.20
N LYS A 499 0.87 -15.63 -0.70
CA LYS A 499 -0.38 -14.90 -0.96
C LYS A 499 -1.03 -15.48 -2.20
N ARG A 500 -2.24 -16.01 -2.02
CA ARG A 500 -3.06 -16.57 -3.11
C ARG A 500 -3.95 -15.44 -3.64
N GLU A 501 -3.65 -14.98 -4.85
CA GLU A 501 -4.44 -13.95 -5.54
C GLU A 501 -5.27 -14.67 -6.61
N ARG A 502 -6.60 -14.64 -6.49
CA ARG A 502 -7.50 -15.18 -7.51
C ARG A 502 -7.85 -14.06 -8.48
N ASP A 503 -7.49 -14.23 -9.74
CA ASP A 503 -8.02 -13.43 -10.85
C ASP A 503 -8.90 -14.32 -11.76
N LYS A 504 -9.83 -13.72 -12.49
CA LYS A 504 -10.99 -14.36 -13.13
C LYS A 504 -10.68 -15.48 -14.14
N LYS A 505 -9.41 -15.72 -14.51
CA LYS A 505 -9.00 -16.76 -15.48
C LYS A 505 -7.85 -17.67 -15.01
N THR A 506 -7.16 -17.38 -13.90
CA THR A 506 -6.00 -18.18 -13.45
C THR A 506 -5.78 -18.06 -11.94
N THR A 507 -5.43 -19.17 -11.29
CA THR A 507 -5.06 -19.19 -9.86
C THR A 507 -3.58 -18.85 -9.71
N PHE A 508 -3.24 -17.68 -9.16
CA PHE A 508 -1.85 -17.31 -8.90
C PHE A 508 -1.43 -17.68 -7.47
N ILE A 509 -0.21 -18.20 -7.33
CA ILE A 509 0.47 -18.36 -6.05
C ILE A 509 1.69 -17.44 -6.12
N LYS A 510 1.68 -16.32 -5.38
CA LYS A 510 2.87 -15.50 -5.14
C LYS A 510 3.54 -16.04 -3.87
N CYS A 511 4.72 -16.64 -4.01
CA CYS A 511 5.60 -16.93 -2.89
C CYS A 511 6.67 -15.85 -2.81
N ILE A 512 6.75 -15.16 -1.67
CA ILE A 512 7.86 -14.26 -1.34
C ILE A 512 8.78 -15.03 -0.39
N VAL A 513 10.04 -15.18 -0.74
CA VAL A 513 11.05 -15.85 0.10
C VAL A 513 12.09 -14.83 0.55
N VAL A 514 12.29 -14.71 1.86
CA VAL A 514 13.28 -13.82 2.48
C VAL A 514 14.32 -14.66 3.24
N TYR A 515 15.61 -14.45 2.94
CA TYR A 515 16.72 -15.11 3.64
C TYR A 515 17.24 -14.31 4.84
N LYS A 516 17.76 -15.01 5.86
CA LYS A 516 18.17 -14.48 7.18
C LYS A 516 19.24 -13.36 7.16
N ASN A 517 19.96 -13.22 6.06
CA ASN A 517 21.07 -12.29 5.87
C ASN A 517 20.69 -11.05 5.02
N GLY A 518 19.40 -10.78 4.83
CA GLY A 518 18.91 -9.55 4.18
C GLY A 518 19.26 -9.42 2.69
N SER A 519 19.78 -10.49 2.09
CA SER A 519 20.17 -10.52 0.68
C SER A 519 19.22 -11.43 -0.09
N SER A 520 18.54 -10.85 -1.07
CA SER A 520 17.60 -11.41 -2.04
C SER A 520 16.13 -11.62 -1.62
N LEU A 521 15.25 -11.04 -2.45
CA LEU A 521 13.81 -11.20 -2.52
C LEU A 521 13.54 -12.01 -3.80
N GLY A 522 13.18 -13.29 -3.66
CA GLY A 522 12.83 -14.14 -4.80
C GLY A 522 11.32 -14.20 -5.00
N LEU A 523 10.86 -13.91 -6.22
CA LEU A 523 9.44 -13.99 -6.60
C LEU A 523 9.27 -15.20 -7.53
N ILE A 524 8.56 -16.22 -7.07
CA ILE A 524 8.32 -17.45 -7.84
C ILE A 524 6.91 -17.37 -8.44
N GLN A 525 6.82 -17.35 -9.77
CA GLN A 525 5.57 -17.30 -10.51
C GLN A 525 5.29 -18.65 -11.16
N LYS A 526 4.08 -19.20 -10.95
CA LYS A 526 3.61 -20.39 -11.67
C LYS A 526 2.79 -19.98 -12.89
N LYS A 527 3.27 -20.31 -14.09
CA LYS A 527 2.56 -20.15 -15.37
C LYS A 527 2.68 -21.50 -16.12
N ASP A 528 1.57 -22.05 -16.61
CA ASP A 528 1.56 -23.27 -17.43
C ASP A 528 2.29 -24.48 -16.81
N ALA A 529 2.03 -24.74 -15.52
CA ALA A 529 2.64 -25.82 -14.74
C ALA A 529 4.17 -25.76 -14.57
N LYS A 530 4.84 -24.68 -15.01
CA LYS A 530 6.26 -24.41 -14.78
C LYS A 530 6.42 -23.20 -13.84
N PHE A 531 7.47 -23.24 -13.02
CA PHE A 531 7.87 -22.10 -12.20
C PHE A 531 8.87 -21.26 -13.00
N HIS A 532 8.59 -19.98 -13.13
CA HIS A 532 9.47 -19.01 -13.77
C HIS A 532 10.12 -18.12 -12.69
N GLU A 533 11.44 -17.98 -12.75
CA GLU A 533 12.19 -16.97 -12.02
C GLU A 533 11.81 -15.59 -12.59
N VAL A 534 11.11 -14.77 -11.80
CA VAL A 534 10.76 -13.40 -12.21
C VAL A 534 11.96 -12.50 -11.95
N ARG A 535 12.67 -12.14 -13.02
CA ARG A 535 13.80 -11.21 -13.01
C ARG A 535 13.30 -9.76 -13.08
N ASP A 536 12.69 -9.24 -12.02
CA ASP A 536 12.26 -7.82 -12.01
C ASP A 536 12.41 -7.15 -10.65
N LEU A 537 13.58 -7.30 -10.04
CA LEU A 537 14.09 -6.36 -9.05
C LEU A 537 15.59 -6.23 -9.30
N ASP A 538 16.10 -5.01 -9.36
CA ASP A 538 17.52 -4.70 -9.59
C ASP A 538 18.40 -5.51 -8.62
N PHE A 539 19.01 -6.57 -9.15
CA PHE A 539 20.04 -7.31 -8.45
C PHE A 539 21.35 -7.01 -9.15
N THR A 540 22.25 -6.38 -8.39
CA THR A 540 23.65 -6.19 -8.77
C THR A 540 24.22 -7.51 -9.30
N LYS A 541 25.14 -7.39 -10.26
CA LYS A 541 25.79 -8.49 -10.99
C LYS A 541 26.33 -9.60 -10.05
N GLU A 542 26.68 -9.25 -8.81
CA GLU A 542 27.15 -10.16 -7.76
C GLU A 542 26.08 -11.14 -7.22
N CYS A 543 24.79 -10.78 -7.21
CA CYS A 543 23.73 -11.68 -6.72
C CYS A 543 23.39 -12.80 -7.74
N LYS A 544 23.54 -12.53 -9.03
CA LYS A 544 23.36 -13.54 -10.10
C LYS A 544 24.39 -14.67 -10.00
N ASP A 545 25.64 -14.34 -9.64
CA ASP A 545 26.71 -15.33 -9.52
C ASP A 545 26.57 -16.23 -8.28
N ILE A 546 25.87 -15.78 -7.24
CA ILE A 546 25.59 -16.55 -6.03
C ILE A 546 24.45 -17.55 -6.25
N LEU A 547 23.38 -17.15 -6.94
CA LEU A 547 22.23 -18.02 -7.24
C LEU A 547 22.55 -19.10 -8.28
N ILE A 548 23.39 -18.80 -9.28
CA ILE A 548 23.82 -19.76 -10.30
C ILE A 548 24.75 -20.84 -9.72
N LYS A 549 25.53 -20.52 -8.68
CA LYS A 549 26.51 -21.46 -8.09
C LYS A 549 25.90 -22.52 -7.17
N ASP A 550 24.69 -22.34 -6.64
CA ASP A 550 24.12 -23.24 -5.63
C ASP A 550 22.84 -23.93 -6.13
N LYS A 551 23.00 -24.80 -7.11
CA LYS A 551 21.93 -25.61 -7.76
C LYS A 551 21.01 -26.33 -6.75
N LYS A 552 21.54 -26.68 -5.58
CA LYS A 552 20.79 -27.34 -4.49
C LYS A 552 19.76 -26.43 -3.80
N LYS A 553 19.98 -25.12 -3.77
CA LYS A 553 19.00 -24.15 -3.25
C LYS A 553 17.89 -23.87 -4.24
N LEU A 554 18.20 -23.89 -5.54
CA LEU A 554 17.20 -23.73 -6.60
C LEU A 554 16.23 -24.92 -6.63
N ASP A 555 16.75 -26.15 -6.51
CA ASP A 555 15.94 -27.38 -6.43
C ASP A 555 15.11 -27.46 -5.13
N TYR A 556 15.45 -26.69 -4.10
CA TYR A 556 14.68 -26.61 -2.86
C TYR A 556 13.52 -25.58 -2.93
N LEU A 557 13.63 -24.59 -3.82
CA LEU A 557 12.61 -23.58 -4.06
C LEU A 557 11.57 -24.02 -5.10
N HIS A 558 11.99 -24.81 -6.08
CA HIS A 558 11.12 -25.53 -7.02
C HIS A 558 10.28 -26.60 -6.33
#